data_AF-A0A0K2CSF5-F1
#
_entry.id   AF-A0A0K2CSF5-F1
#
_cell.length_a   1.000
_cell.length_b   1.000
_cell.length_c   1.000
_cell.angle_alpha   90.00
_cell.angle_beta   90.00
_cell.angle_gamma   90.00
#
_symmetry.space_group_name_H-M   'P 1'
#
loop_
_entity.id
_entity.type
_entity.pdbx_description
1 polymer ?
#
loop_
_entity_poly.entity_id
_entity_poly.type
_entity_poly.pdbx_seq_one_letter_code
_entity_poly.pdbx_strand_id
1 'polypeptide(L)'
;MNQAGVQNGDLLVVDRAEKPQHGDIVIAEIDGEFTVKRLLLRPRPALEPVSDSPEFRTLYPENICIFGVVTHVIHRTRELR
;
A
#
# COMPACT_ATOMS: atom_id res chain seq x y z
N MET A 1 1.57 2.49 -15.81
CA MET A 1 2.48 2.55 -14.65
C MET A 1 1.59 2.91 -13.48
N ASN A 2 1.40 1.98 -12.53
CA ASN A 2 0.63 2.25 -11.31
C ASN A 2 1.18 3.52 -10.65
N GLN A 3 0.32 4.43 -10.19
CA GLN A 3 0.76 5.70 -9.59
C GLN A 3 1.66 5.56 -8.35
N ALA A 4 1.70 4.37 -7.75
CA ALA A 4 2.58 4.05 -6.62
C ALA A 4 3.91 3.41 -7.02
N GLY A 5 4.10 3.05 -8.29
CA GLY A 5 5.27 2.31 -8.74
C GLY A 5 5.36 0.89 -8.15
N VAL A 6 4.27 0.30 -7.66
CA VAL A 6 4.22 -1.07 -7.14
C VAL A 6 3.60 -2.00 -8.17
N GLN A 7 4.26 -3.12 -8.42
CA GLN A 7 3.89 -4.17 -9.36
C GLN A 7 3.79 -5.52 -8.64
N ASN A 8 3.04 -6.45 -9.24
CA ASN A 8 3.00 -7.82 -8.72
C ASN A 8 4.40 -8.46 -8.83
N GLY A 9 4.85 -9.10 -7.75
CA GLY A 9 6.18 -9.70 -7.66
C GLY A 9 7.28 -8.76 -7.14
N ASP A 10 6.97 -7.49 -6.86
CA ASP A 10 7.93 -6.58 -6.24
C ASP A 10 8.26 -6.95 -4.80
N LEU A 11 9.51 -6.68 -4.42
CA LEU A 11 9.94 -6.73 -3.03
C LEU A 11 9.75 -5.34 -2.40
N LEU A 12 9.05 -5.30 -1.27
CA LEU A 12 8.79 -4.08 -0.52
C LEU A 12 9.66 -4.04 0.73
N VAL A 13 10.31 -2.90 0.96
CA VAL A 13 10.97 -2.60 2.25
C VAL A 13 10.02 -1.76 3.08
N VAL A 14 9.73 -2.24 4.29
CA VAL A 14 8.74 -1.64 5.18
C VAL A 14 9.41 -1.20 6.47
N ASP A 15 9.23 0.06 6.84
CA ASP A 15 9.66 0.61 8.12
C ASP A 15 8.46 0.73 9.07
N ARG A 16 8.58 0.11 10.25
CA ARG A 16 7.53 0.15 11.29
C ARG A 16 7.69 1.31 12.27
N ALA A 17 8.86 1.95 12.30
CA ALA A 17 9.12 3.10 13.19
C ALA A 17 8.63 4.41 12.58
N GLU A 18 8.55 4.48 11.24
CA GLU A 18 8.01 5.62 10.52
C GLU A 18 6.52 5.85 10.81
N LYS A 19 6.17 7.12 11.06
CA LYS A 19 4.77 7.51 11.29
C LYS A 19 4.05 7.69 9.96
N PRO A 20 2.97 6.95 9.68
CA PRO A 20 2.26 7.04 8.40
C PRO A 20 1.66 8.44 8.16
N GLN A 21 1.85 8.95 6.95
CA GLN A 21 1.38 10.25 6.50
C GLN A 21 0.42 10.15 5.33
N HIS A 22 -0.30 11.23 5.05
CA HIS A 22 -1.19 11.30 3.91
C HIS A 22 -0.42 11.13 2.60
N GLY A 23 -0.84 10.17 1.77
CA GLY A 23 -0.25 9.88 0.48
C GLY A 23 0.79 8.75 0.52
N ASP A 24 1.22 8.32 1.71
CA ASP A 24 2.18 7.23 1.87
C ASP A 24 1.63 5.92 1.34
N ILE A 25 2.54 5.09 0.82
CA ILE A 25 2.24 3.68 0.57
C ILE A 25 2.49 2.93 1.87
N VAL A 26 1.49 2.19 2.32
CA VAL A 26 1.51 1.49 3.61
C VAL A 26 1.15 0.04 3.43
N ILE A 27 1.64 -0.78 4.37
CA ILE A 27 1.06 -2.10 4.62
C ILE A 27 -0.04 -1.92 5.66
N ALA A 28 -1.28 -2.17 5.26
CA ALA A 28 -2.43 -2.16 6.15
C ALA A 28 -2.92 -3.59 6.39
N GLU A 29 -3.43 -3.85 7.59
CA GLU A 29 -4.13 -5.09 7.91
C GLU A 29 -5.64 -4.86 7.79
N ILE A 30 -6.31 -5.69 6.99
CA ILE A 30 -7.77 -5.68 6.80
C ILE A 30 -8.24 -7.13 6.94
N ASP A 31 -9.15 -7.39 7.88
CA ASP A 31 -9.71 -8.71 8.15
C ASP A 31 -8.64 -9.82 8.38
N GLY A 32 -7.51 -9.45 9.00
CA GLY A 32 -6.38 -10.35 9.26
C GLY A 32 -5.44 -10.57 8.08
N GLU A 33 -5.69 -9.93 6.94
CA GLU A 33 -4.83 -10.00 5.76
C GLU A 33 -4.06 -8.70 5.53
N PHE A 34 -2.78 -8.82 5.13
CA PHE A 34 -1.96 -7.67 4.76
C PHE A 34 -2.22 -7.24 3.33
N THR A 35 -2.41 -5.94 3.14
CA THR A 35 -2.62 -5.34 1.84
C THR A 35 -1.77 -4.09 1.65
N VAL A 36 -1.36 -3.83 0.40
CA VAL A 36 -0.61 -2.63 0.02
C VAL A 36 -1.60 -1.57 -0.45
N LYS A 37 -1.62 -0.43 0.23
CA LYS A 37 -2.57 0.66 -0.04
C LYS A 37 -1.88 2.00 0.05
N ARG A 38 -2.44 3.01 -0.61
CA ARG A 38 -2.11 4.40 -0.34
C ARG A 38 -2.99 4.91 0.79
N LEU A 39 -2.37 5.48 1.82
CA LEU A 39 -3.08 6.05 2.96
C LEU A 39 -3.63 7.44 2.60
N LEU A 40 -4.95 7.59 2.64
CA LEU A 40 -5.59 8.88 2.55
C LEU A 40 -6.04 9.30 3.96
N LEU A 41 -5.71 10.52 4.38
CA LEU A 41 -6.16 11.08 5.67
C LEU A 41 -7.12 12.26 5.46
N ARG A 42 -7.30 12.68 4.20
CA ARG A 42 -8.10 13.84 3.79
C ARG A 42 -8.91 13.47 2.54
N PRO A 43 -10.17 13.92 2.42
CA PRO A 43 -10.95 14.66 3.41
C PRO A 43 -11.34 13.81 4.63
N ARG A 44 -11.19 12.49 4.55
CA ARG A 44 -11.38 11.53 5.64
C ARG A 44 -10.40 10.37 5.49
N PRO A 45 -10.12 9.60 6.57
CA PRO A 45 -9.31 8.40 6.48
C PRO A 45 -9.85 7.38 5.47
N ALA A 46 -8.97 6.88 4.61
CA ALA A 46 -9.29 5.87 3.60
C ALA A 46 -8.03 5.12 3.14
N LEU A 47 -8.22 3.98 2.49
CA LEU A 47 -7.17 3.18 1.88
C LEU A 47 -7.45 3.05 0.38
N GLU A 48 -6.66 3.76 -0.42
CA GLU A 48 -6.75 3.73 -1.87
C GLU A 48 -5.92 2.56 -2.44
N PRO A 49 -6.45 1.81 -3.43
CA PRO A 49 -5.66 0.79 -4.13
C PRO A 49 -4.43 1.40 -4.80
N VAL A 50 -3.30 0.71 -4.71
CA VAL A 50 -2.10 1.06 -5.49
C VAL A 50 -2.16 0.55 -6.93
N SER A 51 -3.10 -0.36 -7.24
CA SER A 51 -3.32 -0.94 -8.56
C SER A 51 -4.33 -0.11 -9.34
N ASP A 52 -4.08 0.10 -10.63
CA ASP A 52 -5.02 0.75 -11.55
C ASP A 52 -6.16 -0.19 -12.01
N SER A 53 -6.21 -1.43 -11.50
CA SER A 53 -7.27 -2.37 -11.88
C SER A 53 -8.64 -1.88 -11.39
N PRO A 54 -9.66 -1.80 -12.27
CA PRO A 54 -10.98 -1.26 -11.94
C PRO A 54 -11.76 -2.12 -10.92
N GLU A 55 -11.28 -3.31 -10.62
CA GLU A 55 -11.87 -4.21 -9.61
C GLU A 55 -11.57 -3.75 -8.18
N PHE A 56 -10.48 -3.01 -7.96
CA PHE A 56 -10.13 -2.52 -6.64
C PHE A 56 -10.71 -1.13 -6.41
N ARG A 57 -11.39 -0.95 -5.27
CA ARG A 57 -11.99 0.32 -4.87
C ARG A 57 -11.35 0.86 -3.61
N THR A 58 -11.42 2.18 -3.44
CA THR A 58 -11.03 2.85 -2.19
C THR A 58 -11.88 2.33 -1.04
N LEU A 59 -11.20 1.86 0.00
CA LEU A 59 -11.82 1.33 1.21
C LEU A 59 -11.89 2.44 2.26
N TYR A 60 -12.98 2.40 3.02
CA TYR A 60 -13.25 3.35 4.09
C TYR A 60 -13.55 2.61 5.39
N PRO A 61 -12.55 1.90 5.95
CA PRO A 61 -12.75 1.13 7.17
C PRO A 61 -12.93 2.07 8.37
N GLU A 62 -13.69 1.62 9.37
CA GLU A 62 -13.86 2.37 10.63
C GLU A 62 -12.55 2.47 11.41
N ASN A 63 -11.71 1.43 11.32
CA ASN A 63 -10.38 1.37 11.93
C ASN A 63 -9.34 1.02 10.87
N ILE A 64 -8.26 1.79 10.80
CA ILE A 64 -7.11 1.49 9.95
C ILE A 64 -5.99 0.97 10.84
N CYS A 65 -5.62 -0.30 10.67
CA CYS A 65 -4.43 -0.87 11.28
C CYS A 65 -3.27 -0.79 10.28
N ILE A 66 -2.27 0.06 10.56
CA ILE A 66 -1.07 0.18 9.74
C ILE A 66 0.05 -0.62 10.37
N PHE A 67 0.59 -1.56 9.62
CA PHE A 67 1.74 -2.35 10.01
C PHE A 67 3.06 -1.56 9.84
N GLY A 68 3.17 -0.77 8.78
CA GLY A 68 4.32 0.09 8.53
C GLY A 68 4.25 0.84 7.20
N VAL A 69 5.17 1.78 7.01
CA VAL A 69 5.30 2.59 5.80
C VAL A 69 6.24 1.90 4.82
N VAL A 70 5.85 1.81 3.55
CA VAL A 70 6.71 1.30 2.49
C VAL A 70 7.70 2.40 2.12
N THR A 71 8.99 2.16 2.37
CA THR A 71 10.05 3.14 2.09
C THR A 71 10.72 2.89 0.75
N HIS A 72 10.73 1.64 0.27
CA HIS A 72 11.32 1.27 -1.01
C HIS A 72 10.51 0.18 -1.71
N VAL A 73 10.46 0.29 -3.04
CA VAL A 73 9.96 -0.74 -3.95
C VAL A 73 11.12 -1.22 -4.81
N ILE A 74 11.39 -2.52 -4.79
CA ILE A 74 12.50 -3.13 -5.52
C ILE A 74 11.92 -4.02 -6.63
N HIS A 75 12.05 -3.54 -7.87
CA HIS A 75 11.63 -4.27 -9.06
C HIS A 75 12.65 -5.33 -9.45
N ARG A 76 12.19 -6.57 -9.57
CA ARG A 76 13.01 -7.65 -10.12
C ARG A 76 13.08 -7.51 -11.64
N THR A 77 14.28 -7.38 -12.19
CA THR A 77 14.50 -7.20 -13.64
C THR A 77 14.62 -8.51 -14.42
N ARG A 78 14.74 -9.64 -13.74
CA ARG A 78 14.93 -10.96 -14.35
C ARG A 78 13.82 -11.92 -13.91
N GLU A 79 13.08 -12.47 -14.86
CA GLU A 79 12.11 -13.53 -14.59
C GLU A 79 12.83 -14.82 -14.16
N LEU A 80 12.30 -15.48 -13.12
CA LEU A 80 12.67 -16.85 -12.81
C LEU A 80 12.05 -17.73 -13.90
N ARG A 81 12.90 -18.37 -14.70
CA ARG A 81 12.48 -19.43 -15.63
C ARG A 81 12.02 -20.66 -14.86
#